data_AF-A0A238JQR8-F1
#
_entry.id   AF-A0A238JQR8-F1
#
_cell.length_a   1.000
_cell.length_b   1.000
_cell.length_c   1.000
_cell.angle_alpha   90.00
_cell.angle_beta   90.00
_cell.angle_gamma   90.00
#
_symmetry.space_group_name_H-M   'P 1'
#
loop_
_entity.id
_entity.type
_entity.pdbx_description
1 polymer ?
#
loop_
_entity_poly.entity_id
_entity_poly.type
_entity_poly.pdbx_seq_one_letter_code
_entity_poly.pdbx_strand_id
1 'polypeptide(L)'
;MADIASPPPLYGNTPTASVASRLTAEEAKDSKAVLSSDFDTFLKMLTVQVQNQDPLNPVDSTDYATQLATFSSVEQQVLTNDLLREVNASLSGSMLQELSSWIGMEALVRAPAHFSGSPVAIRPDYATGADAATLLVRDAQGVVVQSFDLAPGQEEVLWAGVDDTGELMPTGSYRFEVQSYKNEALIDTRQAQTYSRIEEVRKDGSGVVLRLAGGATADPELIDGLRAPQF
;
A
#
# COMPACT_ATOMS: atom_id res chain seq x y z
N MET A 1 58.70 -29.19 -28.27
CA MET A 1 58.43 -30.19 -27.21
C MET A 1 57.22 -29.68 -26.45
N ALA A 2 56.14 -30.49 -26.47
CA ALA A 2 55.06 -30.62 -25.49
C ALA A 2 54.34 -29.35 -24.97
N ASP A 3 53.02 -29.31 -24.81
CA ASP A 3 51.91 -30.18 -25.18
C ASP A 3 50.63 -29.37 -24.86
N ILE A 4 49.53 -29.85 -25.40
CA ILE A 4 48.27 -29.22 -25.72
C ILE A 4 47.32 -29.36 -24.53
N ALA A 5 46.54 -28.31 -24.20
CA ALA A 5 45.30 -28.48 -23.42
C ALA A 5 44.30 -27.35 -23.71
N SER A 6 43.62 -27.44 -24.86
CA SER A 6 42.27 -26.92 -25.01
C SER A 6 41.28 -27.82 -24.27
N PRO A 7 40.29 -27.30 -23.53
CA PRO A 7 39.14 -28.10 -23.17
C PRO A 7 38.14 -28.21 -24.35
N PRO A 8 37.47 -29.36 -24.53
CA PRO A 8 36.55 -29.62 -25.64
C PRO A 8 35.15 -28.99 -25.42
N PRO A 9 34.31 -28.85 -26.47
CA PRO A 9 32.88 -28.59 -26.35
C PRO A 9 32.06 -29.91 -26.24
N LEU A 10 30.73 -29.76 -26.10
CA LEU A 10 29.67 -30.80 -26.13
C LEU A 10 29.34 -31.40 -24.74
N TYR A 11 28.09 -31.60 -24.30
CA TYR A 11 26.82 -31.90 -24.97
C TYR A 11 25.62 -31.26 -24.23
N GLY A 12 24.52 -31.08 -24.96
CA GLY A 12 23.29 -30.48 -24.45
C GLY A 12 22.45 -31.35 -23.52
N ASN A 13 21.46 -30.69 -22.91
CA ASN A 13 20.19 -31.26 -22.45
C ASN A 13 19.18 -30.10 -22.33
N THR A 14 18.31 -29.95 -23.33
CA THR A 14 16.88 -29.71 -23.04
C THR A 14 16.29 -31.05 -22.57
N PRO A 15 15.12 -31.14 -21.89
CA PRO A 15 14.16 -30.12 -21.52
C PRO A 15 13.76 -30.17 -20.02
N THR A 16 13.33 -29.07 -19.42
CA THR A 16 12.29 -29.17 -18.39
C THR A 16 11.41 -27.94 -18.47
N ALA A 17 10.26 -28.13 -19.11
CA ALA A 17 9.16 -27.19 -19.06
C ALA A 17 8.75 -26.98 -17.60
N SER A 18 8.83 -25.73 -17.14
CA SER A 18 8.08 -25.29 -15.97
C SER A 18 6.61 -25.25 -16.37
N VAL A 19 5.94 -26.40 -16.22
CA VAL A 19 4.48 -26.51 -16.30
C VAL A 19 3.96 -26.29 -14.89
N ALA A 20 3.87 -25.03 -14.48
CA ALA A 20 3.24 -24.66 -13.21
C ALA A 20 2.46 -23.36 -13.40
N SER A 21 1.34 -23.41 -14.11
CA SER A 21 0.22 -22.49 -13.92
C SER A 21 -1.03 -22.95 -14.67
N ARG A 22 -1.66 -24.03 -14.20
CA ARG A 22 -3.05 -24.41 -14.54
C ARG A 22 -3.69 -25.19 -13.39
N LEU A 23 -3.81 -24.55 -12.23
CA LEU A 23 -4.60 -25.05 -11.10
C LEU A 23 -5.23 -23.86 -10.38
N THR A 24 -6.18 -23.16 -11.02
CA THR A 24 -7.02 -22.16 -10.34
C THR A 24 -8.46 -22.08 -10.88
N ALA A 25 -8.92 -23.05 -11.68
CA ALA A 25 -10.31 -23.10 -12.15
C ALA A 25 -11.08 -24.36 -11.73
N GLU A 26 -10.40 -25.38 -11.20
CA GLU A 26 -11.01 -26.65 -10.80
C GLU A 26 -11.42 -26.64 -9.31
N GLU A 27 -10.65 -26.02 -8.42
CA GLU A 27 -10.91 -26.00 -6.96
C GLU A 27 -12.19 -25.25 -6.56
N ALA A 28 -12.57 -24.19 -7.29
CA ALA A 28 -13.82 -23.48 -7.02
C ALA A 28 -15.08 -24.28 -7.39
N LYS A 29 -14.95 -25.30 -8.25
CA LYS A 29 -16.05 -26.25 -8.53
C LYS A 29 -16.11 -27.36 -7.47
N ASP A 30 -14.98 -27.69 -6.85
CA ASP A 30 -14.88 -28.77 -5.88
C ASP A 30 -15.52 -28.39 -4.54
N SER A 31 -15.32 -27.15 -4.04
CA SER A 31 -15.97 -26.68 -2.80
C SER A 31 -17.51 -26.63 -2.90
N LYS A 32 -18.07 -26.28 -4.08
CA LYS A 32 -19.52 -26.37 -4.34
C LYS A 32 -20.02 -27.81 -4.42
N ALA A 33 -19.19 -28.73 -4.91
CA ALA A 33 -19.52 -30.16 -4.99
C ALA A 33 -19.51 -30.82 -3.61
N VAL A 34 -18.60 -30.41 -2.71
CA VAL A 34 -18.52 -30.92 -1.32
C VAL A 34 -19.76 -30.52 -0.50
N LEU A 35 -20.22 -29.27 -0.56
CA LEU A 35 -21.41 -28.83 0.19
C LEU A 35 -22.71 -29.50 -0.33
N SER A 36 -22.84 -29.70 -1.64
CA SER A 36 -23.92 -30.50 -2.24
C SER A 36 -23.86 -31.95 -1.76
N SER A 37 -22.65 -32.53 -1.75
CA SER A 37 -22.41 -33.93 -1.36
C SER A 37 -22.71 -34.20 0.11
N ASP A 38 -22.32 -33.30 1.02
CA ASP A 38 -22.54 -33.47 2.46
C ASP A 38 -24.01 -33.26 2.85
N PHE A 39 -24.71 -32.35 2.18
CA PHE A 39 -26.15 -32.17 2.34
C PHE A 39 -26.97 -33.35 1.76
N ASP A 40 -26.61 -33.83 0.57
CA ASP A 40 -27.24 -35.02 -0.02
C ASP A 40 -26.98 -36.28 0.82
N THR A 41 -25.79 -36.40 1.39
CA THR A 41 -25.44 -37.48 2.33
C THR A 41 -26.24 -37.35 3.63
N PHE A 42 -26.45 -36.13 4.14
CA PHE A 42 -27.33 -35.85 5.27
C PHE A 42 -28.78 -36.26 5.01
N LEU A 43 -29.37 -35.84 3.88
CA LEU A 43 -30.74 -36.23 3.53
C LEU A 43 -30.88 -37.74 3.38
N LYS A 44 -29.86 -38.41 2.85
CA LYS A 44 -29.83 -39.87 2.71
C LYS A 44 -29.75 -40.57 4.07
N MET A 45 -28.92 -40.06 4.99
CA MET A 45 -28.80 -40.58 6.36
C MET A 45 -30.08 -40.34 7.18
N LEU A 46 -30.68 -39.16 7.09
CA LEU A 46 -31.96 -38.82 7.74
C LEU A 46 -33.10 -39.73 7.23
N THR A 47 -33.14 -39.98 5.92
CA THR A 47 -34.14 -40.86 5.29
C THR A 47 -33.99 -42.30 5.77
N VAL A 48 -32.74 -42.79 5.87
CA VAL A 48 -32.44 -44.15 6.36
C VAL A 48 -32.76 -44.30 7.85
N GLN A 49 -32.53 -43.26 8.66
CA GLN A 49 -32.86 -43.26 10.09
C GLN A 49 -34.38 -43.28 10.31
N VAL A 50 -35.15 -42.44 9.61
CA VAL A 50 -36.62 -42.43 9.68
C VAL A 50 -37.23 -43.79 9.28
N GLN A 51 -36.61 -44.51 8.35
CA GLN A 51 -37.08 -45.83 7.92
C GLN A 51 -36.77 -46.96 8.92
N ASN A 52 -35.79 -46.81 9.82
CA ASN A 52 -35.29 -47.89 10.69
C ASN A 52 -35.30 -47.58 12.19
N GLN A 53 -35.98 -46.53 12.66
CA GLN A 53 -36.07 -46.21 14.09
C GLN A 53 -37.02 -47.15 14.84
N ASP A 54 -36.65 -47.50 16.08
CA ASP A 54 -37.53 -48.14 17.05
C ASP A 54 -38.47 -47.08 17.66
N PRO A 55 -39.81 -47.22 17.57
CA PRO A 55 -40.76 -46.22 18.05
C PRO A 55 -40.69 -45.90 19.55
N LEU A 56 -39.94 -46.67 20.34
CA LEU A 56 -39.82 -46.49 21.79
C LEU A 56 -38.55 -45.74 22.25
N ASN A 57 -37.60 -45.41 21.36
CA ASN A 57 -36.42 -44.58 21.68
C ASN A 57 -35.90 -43.85 20.43
N PRO A 58 -36.42 -42.66 20.11
CA PRO A 58 -35.89 -41.87 19.01
C PRO A 58 -34.49 -41.35 19.34
N VAL A 59 -33.48 -41.65 18.50
CA VAL A 59 -32.21 -40.89 18.53
C VAL A 59 -32.47 -39.47 18.03
N ASP A 60 -31.92 -38.48 18.74
CA ASP A 60 -32.12 -37.06 18.45
C ASP A 60 -31.27 -36.62 17.24
N SER A 61 -31.84 -36.80 16.05
CA SER A 61 -31.24 -36.38 14.76
C SER A 61 -31.00 -34.86 14.67
N THR A 62 -31.52 -34.09 15.64
CA THR A 62 -31.43 -32.62 15.69
C THR A 62 -30.02 -32.13 16.02
N ASP A 63 -29.27 -32.83 16.87
CA ASP A 63 -27.92 -32.41 17.30
C ASP A 63 -26.91 -32.46 16.16
N TYR A 64 -26.96 -33.50 15.33
CA TYR A 64 -26.10 -33.63 14.16
C TYR A 64 -26.49 -32.67 13.03
N ALA A 65 -27.80 -32.45 12.80
CA ALA A 65 -28.28 -31.43 11.87
C ALA A 65 -27.82 -30.03 12.28
N THR A 66 -27.80 -29.75 13.59
CA THR A 66 -27.31 -28.49 14.16
C THR A 66 -25.81 -28.32 13.97
N GLN A 67 -25.02 -29.38 14.19
CA GLN A 67 -23.57 -29.37 13.94
C GLN A 67 -23.25 -29.15 12.46
N LEU A 68 -23.94 -29.85 11.55
CA LEU A 68 -23.79 -29.64 10.10
C LEU A 68 -24.16 -28.23 9.67
N ALA A 69 -25.31 -27.70 10.12
CA ALA A 69 -25.69 -26.32 9.84
C ALA A 69 -24.65 -25.31 10.34
N THR A 70 -24.02 -25.59 11.49
CA THR A 70 -22.92 -24.79 12.03
C THR A 70 -21.68 -24.85 11.13
N PHE A 71 -21.28 -26.06 10.70
CA PHE A 71 -20.15 -26.23 9.77
C PHE A 71 -20.39 -25.55 8.42
N SER A 72 -21.57 -25.72 7.81
CA SER A 72 -21.92 -25.05 6.55
C SER A 72 -21.95 -23.52 6.69
N SER A 73 -22.35 -23.00 7.84
CA SER A 73 -22.29 -21.56 8.12
C SER A 73 -20.85 -21.05 8.22
N VAL A 74 -19.97 -21.77 8.91
CA VAL A 74 -18.54 -21.45 8.99
C VAL A 74 -17.88 -21.52 7.61
N GLU A 75 -18.20 -22.53 6.82
CA GLU A 75 -17.67 -22.67 5.46
C GLU A 75 -18.16 -21.53 4.54
N GLN A 76 -19.44 -21.17 4.59
CA GLN A 76 -19.93 -20.00 3.88
C GLN A 76 -19.24 -18.70 4.33
N GLN A 77 -18.91 -18.56 5.61
CA GLN A 77 -18.16 -17.41 6.10
C GLN A 77 -16.73 -17.40 5.53
N VAL A 78 -16.06 -18.55 5.47
CA VAL A 78 -14.74 -18.68 4.84
C VAL A 78 -14.80 -18.30 3.36
N LEU A 79 -15.75 -18.87 2.60
CA LEU A 79 -15.96 -18.55 1.19
C LEU A 79 -16.26 -17.06 0.97
N THR A 80 -17.06 -16.45 1.86
CA THR A 80 -17.36 -15.03 1.81
C THR A 80 -16.09 -14.20 2.04
N ASN A 81 -15.25 -14.58 3.01
CA ASN A 81 -13.98 -13.91 3.24
C ASN A 81 -13.03 -14.03 2.04
N ASP A 82 -13.01 -15.18 1.36
CA ASP A 82 -12.19 -15.37 0.15
C ASP A 82 -12.68 -14.52 -1.02
N LEU A 83 -14.00 -14.46 -1.23
CA LEU A 83 -14.58 -13.57 -2.24
C LEU A 83 -14.26 -12.10 -1.95
N LEU A 84 -14.33 -11.69 -0.68
CA LEU A 84 -13.95 -10.32 -0.27
C LEU A 84 -12.47 -10.02 -0.54
N ARG A 85 -11.57 -11.00 -0.34
CA ARG A 85 -10.15 -10.86 -0.69
C ARG A 85 -9.94 -10.69 -2.19
N GLU A 86 -10.64 -11.46 -3.03
CA GLU A 86 -10.58 -11.32 -4.48
C GLU A 86 -11.10 -9.96 -4.95
N VAL A 87 -12.22 -9.50 -4.40
CA VAL A 87 -12.77 -8.18 -4.70
C VAL A 87 -11.75 -7.09 -4.35
N ASN A 88 -11.15 -7.15 -3.16
CA ASN A 88 -10.12 -6.19 -2.75
C ASN A 88 -8.88 -6.23 -3.68
N ALA A 89 -8.46 -7.42 -4.09
CA ALA A 89 -7.33 -7.58 -5.01
C ALA A 89 -7.61 -6.98 -6.40
N SER A 90 -8.83 -7.16 -6.91
CA SER A 90 -9.30 -6.59 -8.18
C SER A 90 -9.39 -5.05 -8.13
N LEU A 91 -9.94 -4.51 -7.04
CA LEU A 91 -10.00 -3.06 -6.81
C LEU A 91 -8.60 -2.44 -6.75
N SER A 92 -7.68 -3.07 -6.00
CA SER A 92 -6.27 -2.62 -5.92
C SER A 92 -5.57 -2.65 -7.29
N GLY A 93 -5.84 -3.69 -8.11
CA GLY A 93 -5.28 -3.80 -9.46
C GLY A 93 -5.77 -2.70 -10.39
N SER A 94 -7.05 -2.33 -10.29
CA SER A 94 -7.65 -1.24 -11.07
C SER A 94 -7.05 0.12 -10.69
N MET A 95 -6.91 0.38 -9.38
CA MET A 95 -6.28 1.60 -8.87
C MET A 95 -4.82 1.73 -9.31
N LEU A 96 -4.05 0.63 -9.27
CA LEU A 96 -2.67 0.61 -9.76
C LEU A 96 -2.56 1.03 -11.24
N GLN A 97 -3.50 0.59 -12.08
CA GLN A 97 -3.54 0.94 -13.49
C GLN A 97 -3.84 2.43 -13.71
N GLU A 98 -4.77 3.00 -12.95
CA GLU A 98 -5.11 4.43 -13.00
C GLU A 98 -3.92 5.30 -12.56
N LEU A 99 -3.34 4.97 -11.41
CA LEU A 99 -2.22 5.70 -10.81
C LEU A 99 -0.91 5.54 -11.58
N SER A 100 -0.78 4.55 -12.47
CA SER A 100 0.40 4.41 -13.33
C SER A 100 0.68 5.68 -14.16
N SER A 101 -0.37 6.44 -14.50
CA SER A 101 -0.27 7.71 -15.19
C SER A 101 0.36 8.84 -14.35
N TRP A 102 0.39 8.68 -13.03
CA TRP A 102 0.99 9.65 -12.11
C TRP A 102 2.51 9.49 -12.01
N ILE A 103 3.08 8.37 -12.49
CA ILE A 103 4.53 8.16 -12.49
C ILE A 103 5.19 9.25 -13.33
N GLY A 104 6.14 9.95 -12.71
CA GLY A 104 6.84 11.09 -13.30
C GLY A 104 6.18 12.45 -13.07
N MET A 105 4.95 12.50 -12.58
CA MET A 105 4.30 13.74 -12.13
C MET A 105 4.81 14.16 -10.75
N GLU A 106 4.54 15.41 -10.37
CA GLU A 106 4.83 15.92 -9.03
C GLU A 106 3.56 15.96 -8.19
N ALA A 107 3.58 15.26 -7.06
CA ALA A 107 2.50 15.24 -6.09
C ALA A 107 2.78 16.24 -4.97
N LEU A 108 1.76 17.00 -4.57
CA LEU A 108 1.78 17.86 -3.39
C LEU A 108 1.47 17.00 -2.16
N VAL A 109 2.45 16.84 -1.27
CA VAL A 109 2.38 15.90 -0.16
C VAL A 109 2.96 16.45 1.13
N ARG A 110 2.49 15.93 2.26
CA ARG A 110 3.08 16.15 3.59
C ARG A 110 4.09 15.05 3.92
N ALA A 111 5.12 14.95 3.10
CA ALA A 111 6.22 14.00 3.27
C ALA A 111 7.57 14.74 3.26
N PRO A 112 8.66 14.13 3.74
CA PRO A 112 10.00 14.65 3.50
C PRO A 112 10.26 14.80 1.99
N ALA A 113 10.88 15.90 1.59
CA ALA A 113 11.28 16.12 0.21
C ALA A 113 12.75 15.73 0.01
N HIS A 114 13.07 15.20 -1.16
CA HIS A 114 14.44 14.97 -1.54
C HIS A 114 15.08 16.22 -2.13
N PHE A 115 16.19 16.65 -1.53
CA PHE A 115 17.03 17.71 -2.05
C PHE A 115 18.22 17.10 -2.80
N SER A 116 18.40 17.51 -4.05
CA SER A 116 19.49 17.06 -4.95
C SER A 116 20.33 18.21 -5.49
N GLY A 117 20.27 19.38 -4.87
CA GLY A 117 20.95 20.61 -5.30
C GLY A 117 20.06 21.62 -6.04
N SER A 118 18.81 21.25 -6.33
CA SER A 118 17.80 22.17 -6.89
C SER A 118 16.85 22.68 -5.80
N PRO A 119 16.37 23.93 -5.89
CA PRO A 119 15.42 24.47 -4.92
C PRO A 119 14.15 23.63 -4.78
N VAL A 120 13.63 23.52 -3.56
CA VAL A 120 12.39 22.80 -3.25
C VAL A 120 11.26 23.81 -3.08
N ALA A 121 10.17 23.62 -3.83
CA ALA A 121 8.93 24.38 -3.66
C ALA A 121 8.12 23.83 -2.47
N ILE A 122 7.85 24.70 -1.51
CA ILE A 122 7.18 24.40 -0.25
C ILE A 122 5.89 25.20 -0.20
N ARG A 123 4.78 24.55 0.14
CA ARG A 123 3.52 25.20 0.49
C ARG A 123 3.33 25.15 2.00
N PRO A 124 3.51 26.29 2.70
CA PRO A 124 3.32 26.35 4.15
C PRO A 124 1.87 26.07 4.54
N ASP A 125 1.67 25.43 5.70
CA ASP A 125 0.35 25.27 6.33
C ASP A 125 0.30 26.07 7.62
N TYR A 126 -0.43 27.19 7.60
CA TYR A 126 -0.58 28.07 8.74
C TYR A 126 -1.79 27.69 9.59
N ALA A 127 -1.65 27.81 10.90
CA ALA A 127 -2.79 27.72 11.78
C ALA A 127 -3.74 28.92 11.61
N THR A 128 -5.03 28.65 11.70
CA THR A 128 -6.06 29.69 11.60
C THR A 128 -5.86 30.76 12.68
N GLY A 129 -5.74 32.01 12.27
CA GLY A 129 -5.58 33.15 13.17
C GLY A 129 -4.14 33.45 13.60
N ALA A 130 -3.15 32.85 12.95
CA ALA A 130 -1.74 33.23 13.09
C ALA A 130 -1.47 34.65 12.55
N ASP A 131 -0.63 35.41 13.23
CA ASP A 131 -0.12 36.72 12.79
C ASP A 131 1.37 36.69 12.40
N ALA A 132 2.10 35.67 12.83
CA ALA A 132 3.47 35.36 12.42
C ALA A 132 3.65 33.85 12.23
N ALA A 133 4.64 33.46 11.42
CA ALA A 133 5.00 32.07 11.24
C ALA A 133 6.51 31.90 11.01
N THR A 134 7.02 30.71 11.33
CA THR A 134 8.42 30.34 11.09
C THR A 134 8.47 28.98 10.41
N LEU A 135 9.18 28.88 9.29
CA LEU A 135 9.48 27.64 8.62
C LEU A 135 10.77 27.04 9.18
N LEU A 136 10.67 25.85 9.76
CA LEU A 136 11.80 25.05 10.20
C LEU A 136 12.15 24.02 9.13
N VAL A 137 13.42 23.97 8.75
CA VAL A 137 13.98 22.94 7.87
C VAL A 137 14.77 21.96 8.73
N ARG A 138 14.37 20.69 8.70
CA ARG A 138 15.02 19.60 9.42
C ARG A 138 15.66 18.62 8.47
N ASP A 139 16.85 18.15 8.81
CA ASP A 139 17.52 17.06 8.11
C ASP A 139 16.89 15.68 8.43
N ALA A 140 17.48 14.61 7.87
CA ALA A 140 17.03 13.24 8.09
C ALA A 140 17.20 12.77 9.55
N GLN A 141 18.04 13.43 10.35
CA GLN A 141 18.24 13.16 11.77
C GLN A 141 17.25 13.95 12.65
N GLY A 142 16.44 14.83 12.06
CA GLY A 142 15.48 15.69 12.75
C GLY A 142 16.09 16.97 13.31
N VAL A 143 17.36 17.25 13.02
CA VAL A 143 18.05 18.46 13.47
C VAL A 143 17.58 19.64 12.62
N VAL A 144 17.25 20.76 13.26
CA VAL A 144 16.94 22.01 12.54
C VAL A 144 18.24 22.54 11.94
N VAL A 145 18.32 22.55 10.61
CA VAL A 145 19.46 23.05 9.84
C VAL A 145 19.25 24.47 9.34
N GLN A 146 17.98 24.91 9.26
CA GLN A 146 17.64 26.27 8.83
C GLN A 146 16.27 26.69 9.38
N SER A 147 16.09 28.00 9.52
CA SER A 147 14.84 28.61 9.97
C SER A 147 14.59 29.89 9.19
N PHE A 148 13.34 30.10 8.76
CA PHE A 148 12.94 31.30 8.01
C PHE A 148 11.67 31.88 8.61
N ASP A 149 11.63 33.20 8.76
CA ASP A 149 10.37 33.87 9.08
C ASP A 149 9.47 33.94 7.84
N LEU A 150 8.22 33.56 8.02
CA LEU A 150 7.18 33.59 7.01
C LEU A 150 6.10 34.61 7.39
N ALA A 151 5.58 35.30 6.38
CA ALA A 151 4.33 36.02 6.53
C ALA A 151 3.16 35.06 6.33
N PRO A 152 2.25 34.89 7.32
CA PRO A 152 1.07 34.05 7.14
C PRO A 152 0.29 34.43 5.88
N GLY A 153 -0.16 33.42 5.12
CA GLY A 153 -0.86 33.59 3.85
C GLY A 153 0.01 33.53 2.60
N GLN A 154 1.34 33.41 2.70
CA GLN A 154 2.16 33.06 1.53
C GLN A 154 1.82 31.64 1.04
N GLU A 155 1.42 31.52 -0.22
CA GLU A 155 0.99 30.24 -0.80
C GLU A 155 2.16 29.30 -1.11
N GLU A 156 3.32 29.84 -1.48
CA GLU A 156 4.49 29.06 -1.86
C GLU A 156 5.80 29.78 -1.49
N VAL A 157 6.78 29.01 -1.06
CA VAL A 157 8.14 29.45 -0.68
C VAL A 157 9.14 28.51 -1.35
N LEU A 158 10.21 29.07 -1.91
CA LEU A 158 11.31 28.29 -2.47
C LEU A 158 12.45 28.19 -1.46
N TRP A 159 12.78 26.97 -1.06
CA TRP A 159 13.97 26.69 -0.26
C TRP A 159 15.13 26.33 -1.18
N ALA A 160 16.16 27.18 -1.22
CA ALA A 160 17.31 27.01 -2.10
C ALA A 160 18.26 25.88 -1.67
N GLY A 161 18.16 25.40 -0.42
CA GLY A 161 19.06 24.38 0.11
C GLY A 161 20.51 24.83 0.22
N VAL A 162 20.72 26.09 0.60
CA VAL A 162 22.04 26.66 0.92
C VAL A 162 22.09 27.09 2.37
N ASP A 163 23.27 26.98 2.98
CA ASP A 163 23.52 27.47 4.33
C ASP A 163 23.79 28.99 4.38
N ASP A 164 24.09 29.51 5.57
CA ASP A 164 24.37 30.94 5.79
C ASP A 164 25.60 31.47 5.05
N THR A 165 26.47 30.58 4.57
CA THR A 165 27.66 30.93 3.77
C THR A 165 27.38 30.87 2.26
N GLY A 166 26.21 30.39 1.87
CA GLY A 166 25.82 30.16 0.48
C GLY A 166 26.30 28.82 -0.09
N GLU A 167 26.86 27.94 0.74
CA GLU A 167 27.25 26.59 0.32
C GLU A 167 26.00 25.69 0.25
N LEU A 168 25.95 24.80 -0.76
CA LEU A 168 24.87 23.84 -0.89
C LEU A 168 24.86 22.86 0.28
N MET A 169 23.69 22.68 0.87
CA MET A 169 23.47 21.66 1.87
C MET A 169 23.63 20.25 1.26
N PRO A 170 23.91 19.22 2.08
CA PRO A 170 24.04 17.86 1.59
C PRO A 170 22.79 17.39 0.82
N THR A 171 23.00 16.63 -0.25
CA THR A 171 21.91 15.89 -0.89
C THR A 171 21.29 14.93 0.12
N GLY A 172 19.97 14.93 0.24
CA GLY A 172 19.30 14.18 1.30
C GLY A 172 17.80 14.40 1.38
N SER A 173 17.21 13.86 2.44
CA SER A 173 15.80 14.03 2.75
C SER A 173 15.65 15.14 3.79
N TYR A 174 14.76 16.10 3.52
CA TYR A 174 14.49 17.23 4.40
C TYR A 174 13.00 17.32 4.73
N ARG A 175 12.70 17.69 5.99
CA ARG A 175 11.34 17.91 6.47
C ARG A 175 11.11 19.39 6.76
N PHE A 176 9.92 19.85 6.42
CA PHE A 176 9.53 21.25 6.55
C PHE A 176 8.35 21.35 7.52
N GLU A 177 8.51 22.17 8.56
CA GLU A 177 7.51 22.39 9.60
C GLU A 177 7.24 23.89 9.73
N VAL A 178 5.96 24.27 9.83
CA VAL A 178 5.53 25.64 10.02
C VAL A 178 5.08 25.79 11.46
N GLN A 179 5.80 26.60 12.23
CA GLN A 179 5.37 27.07 13.53
C GLN A 179 4.53 28.32 13.34
N SER A 180 3.30 28.32 13.85
CA SER A 180 2.37 29.44 13.73
C SER A 180 2.21 30.14 15.07
N TYR A 181 2.23 31.46 15.08
CA TYR A 181 2.19 32.29 16.28
C TYR A 181 1.02 33.27 16.24
N LYS A 182 0.53 33.63 17.42
CA LYS A 182 -0.45 34.71 17.62
C LYS A 182 -0.08 35.51 18.85
N ASN A 183 0.11 36.82 18.69
CA ASN A 183 0.62 37.70 19.76
C ASN A 183 1.88 37.09 20.42
N GLU A 184 2.86 36.67 19.61
CA GLU A 184 4.13 36.05 20.04
C GLU A 184 4.02 34.65 20.68
N ALA A 185 2.82 34.16 20.99
CA ALA A 185 2.62 32.82 21.52
C ALA A 185 2.52 31.79 20.38
N LEU A 186 3.26 30.68 20.49
CA LEU A 186 3.12 29.54 19.58
C LEU A 186 1.72 28.93 19.74
N ILE A 187 0.95 28.87 18.65
CA ILE A 187 -0.40 28.32 18.65
C ILE A 187 -0.49 26.93 18.01
N ASP A 188 0.39 26.60 17.07
CA ASP A 188 0.39 25.30 16.39
C ASP A 188 1.74 25.03 15.70
N THR A 189 2.01 23.77 15.38
CA THR A 189 3.12 23.37 14.50
C THR A 189 2.61 22.32 13.51
N ARG A 190 2.71 22.62 12.21
CA ARG A 190 2.19 21.75 11.14
C ARG A 190 3.25 21.40 10.13
N GLN A 191 3.18 20.22 9.56
CA GLN A 191 4.06 19.84 8.45
C GLN A 191 3.63 20.59 7.18
N ALA A 192 4.58 21.27 6.53
CA ALA A 192 4.35 21.90 5.24
C ALA A 192 4.18 20.84 4.14
N GLN A 193 3.54 21.23 3.04
CA GLN A 193 3.45 20.40 1.85
C GLN A 193 4.63 20.71 0.92
N THR A 194 5.11 19.70 0.19
CA THR A 194 6.13 19.86 -0.85
C THR A 194 5.71 19.14 -2.12
N TYR A 195 6.19 19.64 -3.26
CA TYR A 195 6.08 18.90 -4.50
C TYR A 195 7.18 17.85 -4.57
N SER A 196 6.78 16.59 -4.67
CA SER A 196 7.69 15.46 -4.80
C SER A 196 7.33 14.65 -6.04
N ARG A 197 8.33 14.34 -6.86
CA ARG A 197 8.14 13.51 -8.05
C ARG A 197 7.76 12.08 -7.64
N ILE A 198 6.71 11.54 -8.24
CA ILE A 198 6.34 10.13 -8.09
C ILE A 198 7.27 9.30 -8.98
N GLU A 199 8.00 8.37 -8.40
CA GLU A 199 8.92 7.46 -9.12
C GLU A 199 8.30 6.10 -9.42
N GLU A 200 7.40 5.64 -8.56
CA GLU A 200 6.82 4.31 -8.65
C GLU A 200 5.43 4.30 -8.02
N VAL A 201 4.54 3.49 -8.59
CA VAL A 201 3.30 3.07 -7.96
C VAL A 201 3.39 1.57 -7.77
N ARG A 202 3.20 1.10 -6.54
CA ARG A 202 3.29 -0.33 -6.21
C ARG A 202 2.15 -0.77 -5.33
N LYS A 203 1.84 -2.05 -5.41
CA LYS A 203 0.98 -2.71 -4.43
C LYS A 203 1.80 -3.04 -3.19
N ASP A 204 1.25 -2.72 -2.02
CA ASP A 204 1.65 -3.27 -0.73
C ASP A 204 0.48 -4.09 -0.17
N GLY A 205 0.70 -5.01 0.77
CA GLY A 205 -0.30 -5.97 1.23
C GLY A 205 -1.66 -5.39 1.65
N SER A 206 -1.71 -4.08 1.97
CA SER A 206 -2.90 -3.32 2.36
C SER A 206 -3.50 -2.44 1.26
N GLY A 207 -2.86 -2.24 0.10
CA GLY A 207 -3.36 -1.31 -0.92
C GLY A 207 -2.31 -0.88 -1.95
N VAL A 208 -2.49 0.30 -2.54
CA VAL A 208 -1.53 0.90 -3.47
C VAL A 208 -0.78 2.03 -2.77
N VAL A 209 0.54 2.08 -2.94
CA VAL A 209 1.41 3.12 -2.37
C VAL A 209 2.23 3.78 -3.47
N LEU A 210 2.47 5.08 -3.31
CA LEU A 210 3.35 5.86 -4.18
C LEU A 210 4.74 5.92 -3.54
N ARG A 211 5.78 5.65 -4.33
CA ARG A 211 7.16 5.95 -3.97
C ARG A 211 7.54 7.29 -4.60
N LEU A 212 7.96 8.22 -3.76
CA LEU A 212 8.40 9.55 -4.12
C LEU A 212 9.91 9.59 -4.31
N ALA A 213 10.40 10.63 -4.97
CA ALA A 213 11.82 10.93 -5.07
C ALA A 213 12.47 10.95 -3.68
N GLY A 214 13.64 10.33 -3.56
CA GLY A 214 14.33 10.13 -2.28
C GLY A 214 13.80 8.97 -1.42
N GLY A 215 12.85 8.18 -1.94
CA GLY A 215 12.39 6.94 -1.32
C GLY A 215 11.30 7.10 -0.27
N ALA A 216 10.79 8.32 -0.04
CA ALA A 216 9.61 8.52 0.79
C ALA A 216 8.39 7.84 0.15
N THR A 217 7.43 7.44 0.98
CA THR A 217 6.18 6.82 0.52
C THR A 217 4.99 7.69 0.87
N ALA A 218 3.99 7.72 0.00
CA ALA A 218 2.73 8.41 0.25
C ALA A 218 1.54 7.51 -0.14
N ASP A 219 0.47 7.63 0.64
CA ASP A 219 -0.82 7.06 0.27
C ASP A 219 -1.44 7.94 -0.84
N PRO A 220 -1.92 7.36 -1.95
CA PRO A 220 -2.64 8.10 -2.99
C PRO A 220 -3.79 8.97 -2.46
N GLU A 221 -4.46 8.57 -1.37
CA GLU A 221 -5.58 9.31 -0.77
C GLU A 221 -5.12 10.58 -0.03
N LEU A 222 -3.84 10.67 0.32
CA LEU A 222 -3.24 11.81 1.03
C LEU A 222 -2.54 12.79 0.07
N ILE A 223 -2.73 12.62 -1.24
CA ILE A 223 -2.20 13.53 -2.26
C ILE A 223 -3.14 14.72 -2.40
N ASP A 224 -2.66 15.90 -2.01
CA ASP A 224 -3.45 17.14 -2.02
C ASP A 224 -3.47 17.82 -3.41
N GLY A 225 -2.59 17.39 -4.33
CA GLY A 225 -2.53 17.93 -5.68
C GLY A 225 -1.52 17.21 -6.56
N LEU A 226 -1.69 17.34 -7.87
CA LEU A 226 -0.84 16.71 -8.87
C LEU A 226 -0.55 17.71 -9.99
N ARG A 227 0.72 17.82 -10.41
CA ARG A 227 1.12 18.69 -11.53
C ARG A 227 2.16 18.00 -12.42
N ALA A 228 2.27 18.50 -13.65
CA ALA A 228 3.35 18.11 -14.56
C ALA A 228 4.72 18.55 -13.97
N PRO A 229 5.80 17.77 -14.22
CA PRO A 229 7.13 18.15 -13.77
C PRO A 229 7.57 19.48 -14.39
N GLN A 230 8.26 20.31 -13.60
CA GLN A 230 8.86 21.55 -14.08
C GLN A 230 10.28 21.24 -14.57
N PHE A 231 10.57 21.47 -15.85
CA PHE A 231 11.87 21.25 -16.49
C PHE A 231 12.68 22.53 -16.60
#